data_AF-A0A9P0HUQ9-F1
#
_entry.id   AF-A0A9P0HUQ9-F1
#
_cell.length_a   1.000
_cell.length_b   1.000
_cell.length_c   1.000
_cell.angle_alpha   90.00
_cell.angle_beta   90.00
_cell.angle_gamma   90.00
#
_symmetry.space_group_name_H-M   'P 1'
#
loop_
_entity.id
_entity.type
_entity.pdbx_description
1 polymer ?
#
loop_
_entity_poly.entity_id
_entity_poly.type
_entity_poly.pdbx_seq_one_letter_code
_entity_poly.pdbx_strand_id
1 'polypeptide(L)'
;MPVSLIVNYLKIQVIKINHGLFILANYLLTQEQFHEEIHTKMKIRMNVIYDNTWSEYETLTFLLELAERIDVSYHGSSITVIAGDIGNIIVKDCKSIGELFYNWRTYVHDRGTMLLPEILAKLNKMTIDEKSSVEDPEWFTDITVILGMSTSLDDQDITDSMTLLKSIKQQNPDMIFVYITSTPRAPMYVKLTSVADSQNDRIIAPHVNSYHQILQELDDLHFNPIAIKPLSCMNETRNKRNIDKQDYVTPGAVNFYRIHPQYLCQVSKAIVIRILNKNYGTLAACISRDKTFNGNEQCQQIPLNEEISFKIRYPCPSRILYSEHQNWNERCKPIYLRISAKQSLSLCTENECRTPHDIRFQMIIEEMHCSSGKYNMCSGNVLSSSINYLLLVISLVINICIFR
;
A
#
# COMPACT_ATOMS: atom_id res chain seq x y z
N MET A 1 64.15 -24.10 20.11
CA MET A 1 62.91 -23.28 20.08
C MET A 1 62.31 -23.27 21.47
N PRO A 2 62.02 -22.10 22.07
CA PRO A 2 61.83 -21.99 23.51
C PRO A 2 60.40 -22.35 23.93
N VAL A 3 60.31 -22.99 25.10
CA VAL A 3 59.10 -23.48 25.79
C VAL A 3 58.09 -22.36 26.11
N SER A 4 58.45 -21.08 25.97
CA SER A 4 57.56 -19.93 26.21
C SER A 4 56.48 -19.72 25.15
N LEU A 5 56.65 -20.25 23.93
CA LEU A 5 55.63 -20.14 22.86
C LEU A 5 54.46 -21.12 23.05
N ILE A 6 54.70 -22.27 23.67
CA ILE A 6 53.67 -23.31 23.87
C ILE A 6 52.69 -22.90 25.00
N VAL A 7 53.19 -22.24 26.05
CA VAL A 7 52.35 -21.78 27.17
C VAL A 7 51.42 -20.63 26.75
N ASN A 8 51.88 -19.74 25.86
CA ASN A 8 51.03 -18.67 25.32
C ASN A 8 49.99 -19.22 24.33
N TYR A 9 50.33 -20.25 23.55
CA TYR A 9 49.37 -20.88 22.63
C TYR A 9 48.25 -21.62 23.39
N LEU A 10 48.59 -22.32 24.48
CA LEU A 10 47.61 -22.99 25.36
C LEU A 10 46.73 -22.00 26.13
N LYS A 11 47.28 -20.87 26.63
CA LYS A 11 46.46 -19.81 27.25
C LYS A 11 45.47 -19.16 26.27
N ILE A 12 45.86 -18.95 25.02
CA ILE A 12 44.99 -18.37 23.98
C ILE A 12 43.88 -19.37 23.57
N GLN A 13 44.16 -20.68 23.53
CA GLN A 13 43.12 -21.67 23.25
C GLN A 13 42.13 -21.85 24.41
N VAL A 14 42.57 -21.82 25.66
CA VAL A 14 41.66 -21.93 26.83
C VAL A 14 40.73 -20.70 26.95
N ILE A 15 41.23 -19.50 26.62
CA ILE A 15 40.40 -18.28 26.58
C ILE A 15 39.38 -18.35 25.42
N LYS A 16 39.75 -18.89 24.25
CA LYS A 16 38.82 -19.08 23.12
C LYS A 16 37.72 -20.11 23.39
N ILE A 17 38.02 -21.18 24.13
CA ILE A 17 37.03 -22.20 24.48
C ILE A 17 36.02 -21.66 25.50
N ASN A 18 36.47 -20.89 26.50
CA ASN A 18 35.55 -20.26 27.46
C ASN A 18 34.69 -19.14 26.84
N HIS A 19 35.21 -18.38 25.86
CA HIS A 19 34.39 -17.41 25.12
C HIS A 19 33.37 -18.10 24.19
N GLY A 20 33.73 -19.22 23.57
CA GLY A 20 32.82 -20.01 22.74
C GLY A 20 31.68 -20.66 23.53
N LEU A 21 31.97 -21.16 24.74
CA LEU A 21 30.93 -21.70 25.63
C LEU A 21 30.04 -20.61 26.22
N PHE A 22 30.55 -19.40 26.49
CA PHE A 22 29.73 -18.28 26.95
C PHE A 22 28.81 -17.74 25.83
N ILE A 23 29.26 -17.77 24.58
CA ILE A 23 28.43 -17.41 23.42
C ILE A 23 27.37 -18.49 23.15
N LEU A 24 27.71 -19.78 23.23
CA LEU A 24 26.74 -20.87 23.09
C LEU A 24 25.73 -20.93 24.24
N ALA A 25 26.15 -20.66 25.48
CA ALA A 25 25.24 -20.56 26.61
C ALA A 25 24.31 -19.34 26.50
N ASN A 26 24.81 -18.19 26.01
CA ASN A 26 23.95 -17.04 25.73
C ASN A 26 23.01 -17.29 24.54
N TYR A 27 23.41 -18.08 23.54
CA TYR A 27 22.55 -18.46 22.41
C TYR A 27 21.47 -19.48 22.81
N LEU A 28 21.76 -20.35 23.77
CA LEU A 28 20.82 -21.35 24.31
C LEU A 28 19.92 -20.79 25.43
N LEU A 29 20.33 -19.72 26.12
CA LEU A 29 19.53 -19.08 27.18
C LEU A 29 18.68 -17.90 26.71
N THR A 30 18.74 -17.51 25.43
CA THR A 30 17.82 -16.54 24.80
C THR A 30 16.65 -17.19 24.05
N GLN A 31 16.32 -18.46 24.36
CA GLN A 31 15.21 -19.21 23.75
C GLN A 31 13.86 -19.09 24.49
N GLU A 32 13.68 -18.12 25.40
CA GLU A 32 12.40 -17.91 26.10
C GLU A 32 11.79 -16.49 25.97
N GLN A 33 12.27 -15.68 25.02
CA GLN A 33 11.56 -14.48 24.58
C GLN A 33 11.69 -14.30 23.06
N PHE A 34 11.14 -15.25 22.30
CA PHE A 34 10.78 -14.99 20.91
C PHE A 34 9.57 -14.04 20.95
N HIS A 35 9.84 -12.73 20.88
CA HIS A 35 8.87 -11.82 20.30
C HIS A 35 8.82 -12.24 18.82
N GLU A 36 7.89 -13.13 18.49
CA GLU A 36 7.68 -13.61 17.13
C GLU A 36 7.43 -12.37 16.27
N GLU A 37 8.45 -11.96 15.49
CA GLU A 37 8.27 -10.95 14.45
C GLU A 37 7.24 -11.52 13.49
N ILE A 38 6.00 -11.08 13.65
CA ILE A 38 4.89 -11.51 12.80
C ILE A 38 5.20 -11.01 11.40
N HIS A 39 5.62 -11.92 10.52
CA HIS A 39 5.86 -11.61 9.13
C HIS A 39 4.55 -11.22 8.46
N THR A 40 4.43 -9.99 7.97
CA THR A 40 3.24 -9.55 7.24
C THR A 40 3.39 -9.94 5.78
N LYS A 41 2.41 -10.69 5.23
CA LYS A 41 2.38 -11.00 3.80
C LYS A 41 2.19 -9.71 3.02
N MET A 42 3.12 -9.44 2.12
CA MET A 42 3.04 -8.33 1.19
C MET A 42 2.40 -8.78 -0.13
N LYS A 43 1.54 -7.93 -0.69
CA LYS A 43 1.01 -8.12 -2.03
C LYS A 43 0.85 -6.76 -2.70
N ILE A 44 1.93 -6.31 -3.31
CA ILE A 44 2.04 -4.99 -3.92
C ILE A 44 2.13 -5.17 -5.43
N ARG A 45 1.45 -4.28 -6.16
CA ARG A 45 1.78 -4.04 -7.55
C ARG A 45 2.51 -2.72 -7.65
N MET A 46 3.79 -2.80 -7.95
CA MET A 46 4.63 -1.63 -8.02
C MET A 46 4.84 -1.18 -9.46
N ASN A 47 4.60 0.10 -9.73
CA ASN A 47 5.06 0.75 -10.96
C ASN A 47 6.23 1.65 -10.59
N VAL A 48 7.41 1.41 -11.16
CA VAL A 48 8.57 2.30 -11.01
C VAL A 48 8.74 3.10 -12.29
N ILE A 49 8.57 4.40 -12.19
CA ILE A 49 8.81 5.35 -13.27
C ILE A 49 10.17 5.97 -12.99
N TYR A 50 11.10 5.89 -13.94
CA TYR A 50 12.45 6.44 -13.75
C TYR A 50 12.80 7.50 -14.80
N ASP A 51 13.40 8.61 -14.38
CA ASP A 51 13.73 9.77 -15.22
C ASP A 51 15.15 9.75 -15.82
N ASN A 52 15.77 8.57 -15.91
CA ASN A 52 17.15 8.40 -16.38
C ASN A 52 18.22 9.22 -15.60
N THR A 53 17.92 9.73 -14.40
CA THR A 53 18.93 10.48 -13.60
C THR A 53 20.08 9.60 -13.14
N TRP A 54 19.78 8.35 -12.79
CA TRP A 54 20.78 7.38 -12.35
C TRP A 54 21.36 6.62 -13.53
N SER A 55 22.59 6.12 -13.39
CA SER A 55 23.14 5.21 -14.38
C SER A 55 22.29 3.94 -14.48
N GLU A 56 22.38 3.25 -15.61
CA GLU A 56 21.67 1.98 -15.82
C GLU A 56 22.01 0.95 -14.73
N TYR A 57 23.26 0.91 -14.29
CA TYR A 57 23.74 0.00 -13.25
C TYR A 57 23.19 0.36 -11.86
N GLU A 58 23.21 1.63 -11.49
CA GLU A 58 22.63 2.09 -10.22
C GLU A 58 21.13 1.85 -10.17
N THR A 59 20.42 2.15 -11.26
CA THR A 59 18.97 1.91 -11.36
C THR A 59 18.65 0.43 -11.26
N LEU A 60 19.39 -0.43 -11.96
CA LEU A 60 19.21 -1.88 -11.86
C LEU A 60 19.46 -2.37 -10.44
N THR A 61 20.53 -1.92 -9.78
CA THR A 61 20.85 -2.32 -8.40
C THR A 61 19.72 -1.93 -7.45
N PHE A 62 19.23 -0.68 -7.56
CA PHE A 62 18.08 -0.22 -6.80
C PHE A 62 16.82 -1.07 -7.06
N LEU A 63 16.52 -1.36 -8.33
CA LEU A 63 15.34 -2.16 -8.71
C LEU A 63 15.42 -3.59 -8.15
N LEU A 64 16.59 -4.22 -8.17
CA LEU A 64 16.78 -5.58 -7.63
C LEU A 64 16.63 -5.60 -6.11
N GLU A 65 17.25 -4.66 -5.39
CA GLU A 65 17.09 -4.54 -3.94
C GLU A 65 15.64 -4.22 -3.55
N LEU A 66 14.97 -3.34 -4.30
CA LEU A 66 13.56 -3.02 -4.09
C LEU A 66 12.66 -4.24 -4.35
N ALA A 67 12.95 -5.02 -5.40
CA ALA A 67 12.19 -6.22 -5.75
C ALA A 67 12.32 -7.31 -4.67
N GLU A 68 13.51 -7.47 -4.08
CA GLU A 68 13.72 -8.38 -2.94
C GLU A 68 12.92 -7.91 -1.71
N ARG A 69 13.02 -6.62 -1.38
CA ARG A 69 12.31 -5.98 -0.26
C ARG A 69 10.80 -6.17 -0.30
N ILE A 70 10.18 -6.00 -1.47
CA ILE A 70 8.72 -6.16 -1.62
C ILE A 70 8.28 -7.62 -1.88
N ASP A 71 9.19 -8.60 -1.81
CA ASP A 71 8.93 -10.02 -2.10
C ASP A 71 8.32 -10.23 -3.51
N VAL A 72 9.00 -9.72 -4.55
CA VAL A 72 8.61 -9.95 -5.95
C VAL A 72 8.67 -11.44 -6.24
N SER A 73 7.48 -12.03 -6.41
CA SER A 73 7.32 -13.47 -6.60
C SER A 73 5.94 -13.78 -7.19
N TYR A 74 5.72 -15.02 -7.60
CA TYR A 74 4.43 -15.47 -8.11
C TYR A 74 3.29 -15.31 -7.08
N HIS A 75 3.57 -15.53 -5.79
CA HIS A 75 2.56 -15.47 -4.71
C HIS A 75 2.55 -14.12 -3.96
N GLY A 76 3.57 -13.29 -4.16
CA GLY A 76 3.78 -12.02 -3.47
C GLY A 76 3.47 -10.82 -4.37
N SER A 77 4.47 -9.96 -4.53
CA SER A 77 4.35 -8.70 -5.27
C SER A 77 4.78 -8.83 -6.72
N SER A 78 4.43 -7.84 -7.54
CA SER A 78 4.94 -7.67 -8.90
C SER A 78 5.48 -6.27 -9.13
N ILE A 79 6.39 -6.15 -10.11
CA ILE A 79 7.02 -4.88 -10.47
C ILE A 79 6.92 -4.61 -11.97
N THR A 80 6.49 -3.41 -12.32
CA THR A 80 6.47 -2.86 -13.68
C THR A 80 7.42 -1.67 -13.70
N VAL A 81 8.31 -1.60 -14.68
CA VAL A 81 9.27 -0.51 -14.84
C VAL A 81 8.94 0.27 -16.11
N ILE A 82 8.84 1.58 -16.00
CA ILE A 82 8.36 2.49 -17.03
C ILE A 82 9.40 3.59 -17.24
N ALA A 83 9.81 3.80 -18.49
CA ALA A 83 10.66 4.91 -18.89
C ALA A 83 9.92 6.24 -18.71
N GLY A 84 10.52 7.20 -18.01
CA GLY A 84 9.83 8.43 -17.63
C GLY A 84 9.62 9.42 -18.76
N ASP A 85 10.31 9.27 -19.88
CA ASP A 85 10.29 10.19 -21.01
C ASP A 85 9.05 10.01 -21.90
N ILE A 86 8.91 8.81 -22.49
CA ILE A 86 7.82 8.45 -23.41
C ILE A 86 6.82 7.47 -22.76
N GLY A 87 7.03 7.15 -21.49
CA GLY A 87 6.20 6.22 -20.74
C GLY A 87 6.34 4.77 -21.21
N ASN A 88 7.38 4.40 -21.96
CA ASN A 88 7.51 3.04 -22.49
C ASN A 88 7.71 2.03 -21.36
N ILE A 89 7.00 0.90 -21.44
CA ILE A 89 7.14 -0.17 -20.46
C ILE A 89 8.43 -0.94 -20.78
N ILE A 90 9.38 -0.90 -19.87
CA ILE A 90 10.66 -1.63 -19.94
C ILE A 90 10.45 -3.05 -19.44
N VAL A 91 9.81 -3.17 -18.28
CA VAL A 91 9.51 -4.43 -17.62
C VAL A 91 8.04 -4.41 -17.27
N LYS A 92 7.28 -5.44 -17.66
CA LYS A 92 5.83 -5.49 -17.45
C LYS A 92 5.46 -6.59 -16.45
N ASP A 93 4.78 -6.21 -15.36
CA ASP A 93 4.19 -7.11 -14.35
C ASP A 93 5.10 -8.30 -13.97
N CYS A 94 6.36 -7.99 -13.71
CA CYS A 94 7.37 -9.02 -13.45
C CYS A 94 7.19 -9.60 -12.04
N LYS A 95 7.20 -10.94 -11.98
CA LYS A 95 7.01 -11.74 -10.75
C LYS A 95 8.27 -12.54 -10.38
N SER A 96 9.43 -12.14 -10.92
CA SER A 96 10.71 -12.81 -10.71
C SER A 96 11.88 -11.82 -10.82
N ILE A 97 12.78 -11.80 -9.83
CA ILE A 97 13.99 -10.95 -9.87
C ILE A 97 14.86 -11.26 -11.11
N GLY A 98 14.92 -12.53 -11.54
CA GLY A 98 15.68 -12.92 -12.73
C GLY A 98 15.08 -12.39 -14.03
N GLU A 99 13.75 -12.36 -14.13
CA GLU A 99 13.04 -11.77 -15.27
C GLU A 99 13.21 -10.24 -15.31
N LEU A 100 13.16 -9.59 -14.13
CA LEU A 100 13.43 -8.16 -13.99
C LEU A 100 14.83 -7.82 -14.51
N PHE A 101 15.85 -8.56 -14.07
CA PHE A 101 17.24 -8.39 -14.53
C PHE A 101 17.34 -8.56 -16.05
N TYR A 102 16.78 -9.65 -16.59
CA TYR A 102 16.86 -9.96 -18.00
C TYR A 102 16.20 -8.88 -18.87
N ASN A 103 14.93 -8.55 -18.58
CA ASN A 103 14.17 -7.57 -19.35
C ASN A 103 14.82 -6.19 -19.31
N TRP A 104 15.29 -5.75 -18.13
CA TRP A 104 16.04 -4.50 -18.00
C TRP A 104 17.30 -4.49 -18.87
N ARG A 105 18.14 -5.54 -18.78
CA ARG A 105 19.41 -5.61 -19.51
C ARG A 105 19.26 -5.65 -21.03
N THR A 106 18.14 -6.20 -21.51
CA THR A 106 17.86 -6.28 -22.96
C THR A 106 17.20 -5.02 -23.53
N TYR A 107 16.74 -4.11 -22.67
CA TYR A 107 16.10 -2.88 -23.11
C TYR A 107 17.12 -1.86 -23.59
N VAL A 108 16.75 -1.11 -24.64
CA VAL A 108 17.57 0.00 -25.14
C VAL A 108 17.12 1.27 -24.43
N HIS A 109 17.95 1.74 -23.50
CA HIS A 109 17.65 2.93 -22.71
C HIS A 109 17.89 4.21 -23.53
N ASP A 110 16.82 4.99 -23.72
CA ASP A 110 16.92 6.35 -24.26
C ASP A 110 17.12 7.35 -23.11
N ARG A 111 17.76 8.48 -23.40
CA ARG A 111 18.08 9.55 -22.45
C ARG A 111 17.09 10.70 -22.57
N GLY A 112 15.80 10.40 -22.47
CA GLY A 112 14.77 11.42 -22.37
C GLY A 112 14.61 11.95 -20.94
N THR A 113 14.09 13.17 -20.83
CA THR A 113 13.67 13.79 -19.56
C THR A 113 12.23 13.38 -19.24
N MET A 114 11.89 13.25 -17.96
CA MET A 114 10.55 12.84 -17.56
C MET A 114 9.46 13.81 -18.01
N LEU A 115 8.39 13.28 -18.62
CA LEU A 115 7.17 14.01 -18.96
C LEU A 115 6.01 13.54 -18.08
N LEU A 116 5.94 14.06 -16.85
CA LEU A 116 5.04 13.56 -15.82
C LEU A 116 3.55 13.50 -16.24
N PRO A 117 2.96 14.54 -16.88
CA PRO A 117 1.58 14.47 -17.34
C PRO A 117 1.34 13.33 -18.33
N GLU A 118 2.25 13.11 -19.28
CA GLU A 118 2.09 12.06 -20.31
C GLU A 118 2.15 10.66 -19.68
N ILE A 119 3.08 10.46 -18.74
CA ILE A 119 3.20 9.19 -18.01
C ILE A 119 1.94 8.93 -17.17
N LEU A 120 1.44 9.95 -16.46
CA LEU A 120 0.23 9.81 -15.65
C LEU A 120 -0.99 9.51 -16.52
N ALA A 121 -1.09 10.09 -17.71
CA ALA A 121 -2.14 9.76 -18.67
C ALA A 121 -2.05 8.30 -19.12
N LYS A 122 -0.83 7.81 -19.39
CA LYS A 122 -0.59 6.41 -19.76
C LYS A 122 -0.88 5.44 -18.60
N LEU A 123 -0.47 5.78 -17.39
CA LEU A 123 -0.74 5.02 -16.17
C LEU A 123 -2.24 4.94 -15.88
N ASN A 124 -2.96 6.05 -16.07
CA ASN A 124 -4.42 6.07 -15.96
C ASN A 124 -5.06 5.11 -16.97
N LYS A 125 -4.62 5.17 -18.23
CA LYS A 125 -5.07 4.24 -19.27
C LYS A 125 -4.77 2.78 -18.93
N MET A 126 -3.57 2.46 -18.47
CA MET A 126 -3.20 1.11 -18.02
C MET A 126 -4.10 0.62 -16.89
N THR A 127 -4.39 1.49 -15.92
CA THR A 127 -5.27 1.18 -14.77
C THR A 127 -6.70 0.88 -15.24
N ILE A 128 -7.18 1.58 -16.27
CA ILE A 128 -8.49 1.35 -16.89
C ILE A 128 -8.51 0.03 -17.66
N ASP A 129 -7.56 -0.15 -18.57
CA ASP A 129 -7.49 -1.31 -19.47
C ASP A 129 -7.42 -2.61 -18.65
N GLU A 130 -6.67 -2.60 -17.56
CA GLU A 130 -6.56 -3.75 -16.67
C GLU A 130 -7.87 -4.08 -15.94
N LYS A 131 -8.57 -3.07 -15.39
CA LYS A 131 -9.87 -3.28 -14.74
C LYS A 131 -10.93 -3.83 -15.69
N SER A 132 -10.79 -3.58 -16.99
CA SER A 132 -11.73 -4.07 -18.00
C SER A 132 -11.43 -5.48 -18.49
N SER A 133 -10.21 -5.98 -18.29
CA SER A 133 -9.75 -7.25 -18.87
C SER A 133 -9.77 -8.43 -17.91
N VAL A 134 -9.93 -8.19 -16.60
CA VAL A 134 -9.84 -9.24 -15.58
C VAL A 134 -11.22 -9.53 -14.97
N GLU A 135 -11.69 -10.78 -15.12
CA GLU A 135 -12.96 -11.25 -14.55
C GLU A 135 -12.91 -11.42 -13.02
N ASP A 136 -11.73 -11.74 -12.47
CA ASP A 136 -11.46 -11.84 -11.02
C ASP A 136 -10.16 -11.12 -10.65
N PRO A 137 -10.20 -9.81 -10.32
CA PRO A 137 -9.00 -9.03 -10.06
C PRO A 137 -8.35 -9.48 -8.75
N GLU A 138 -7.04 -9.75 -8.80
CA GLU A 138 -6.23 -10.00 -7.61
C GLU A 138 -6.33 -8.84 -6.59
N TRP A 139 -6.15 -9.13 -5.30
CA TRP A 139 -6.08 -8.07 -4.30
C TRP A 139 -4.63 -7.72 -4.09
N PHE A 140 -4.30 -6.46 -4.34
CA PHE A 140 -2.96 -5.91 -4.23
C PHE A 140 -3.08 -4.43 -3.95
N THR A 141 -2.07 -3.89 -3.29
CA THR A 141 -1.91 -2.45 -3.14
C THR A 141 -1.10 -1.92 -4.31
N ASP A 142 -1.70 -1.01 -5.08
CA ASP A 142 -1.03 -0.33 -6.18
C ASP A 142 -0.13 0.77 -5.62
N ILE A 143 1.16 0.71 -5.94
CA ILE A 143 2.14 1.72 -5.54
C ILE A 143 2.88 2.18 -6.79
N THR A 144 2.91 3.48 -7.03
CA THR A 144 3.69 4.08 -8.11
C THR A 144 4.81 4.91 -7.52
N VAL A 145 6.04 4.47 -7.76
CA VAL A 145 7.26 5.14 -7.38
C VAL A 145 7.75 5.97 -8.56
N ILE A 146 7.89 7.28 -8.39
CA ILE A 146 8.33 8.22 -9.42
C ILE A 146 9.72 8.71 -9.02
N LEU A 147 10.76 8.23 -9.71
CA LEU A 147 12.13 8.69 -9.56
C LEU A 147 12.30 9.94 -10.43
N GLY A 148 12.00 11.10 -9.86
CA GLY A 148 12.08 12.43 -10.48
C GLY A 148 13.22 13.26 -9.89
N MET A 149 14.43 12.71 -9.84
CA MET A 149 15.59 13.33 -9.19
C MET A 149 16.10 14.58 -9.95
N SER A 150 16.02 14.57 -11.28
CA SER A 150 16.42 15.70 -12.13
C SER A 150 15.23 16.42 -12.78
N THR A 151 14.06 15.79 -12.73
CA THR A 151 12.81 16.29 -13.33
C THR A 151 12.43 17.66 -12.77
N SER A 152 12.24 18.64 -13.66
CA SER A 152 11.66 19.94 -13.33
C SER A 152 10.25 20.02 -13.89
N LEU A 153 9.29 20.50 -13.09
CA LEU A 153 7.90 20.65 -13.48
C LEU A 153 7.55 22.13 -13.55
N ASP A 154 7.01 22.61 -14.66
CA ASP A 154 6.44 23.96 -14.68
C ASP A 154 5.02 23.99 -14.09
N ASP A 155 4.41 25.17 -13.97
CA ASP A 155 3.07 25.30 -13.40
C ASP A 155 1.99 24.61 -14.23
N GLN A 156 2.20 24.49 -15.55
CA GLN A 156 1.28 23.80 -16.45
C GLN A 156 1.38 22.28 -16.24
N ASP A 157 2.60 21.74 -16.18
CA ASP A 157 2.85 20.33 -15.88
C ASP A 157 2.22 19.91 -14.55
N ILE A 158 2.34 20.75 -13.52
CA ILE A 158 1.74 20.51 -12.21
C ILE A 158 0.21 20.48 -12.33
N THR A 159 -0.38 21.45 -13.04
CA THR A 159 -1.83 21.56 -13.21
C THR A 159 -2.42 20.36 -13.94
N ASP A 160 -1.76 19.93 -15.02
CA ASP A 160 -2.18 18.78 -15.81
C ASP A 160 -1.99 17.47 -15.04
N SER A 161 -0.85 17.33 -14.34
CA SER A 161 -0.57 16.19 -13.46
C SER A 161 -1.60 16.07 -12.35
N MET A 162 -1.98 17.18 -11.69
CA MET A 162 -3.03 17.17 -10.66
C MET A 162 -4.39 16.73 -11.21
N THR A 163 -4.72 17.13 -12.44
CA THR A 163 -5.98 16.73 -13.10
C THR A 163 -5.98 15.22 -13.39
N LEU A 164 -4.87 14.68 -13.86
CA LEU A 164 -4.71 13.25 -14.12
C LEU A 164 -4.69 12.44 -12.82
N LEU A 165 -3.99 12.90 -11.78
CA LEU A 165 -3.99 12.27 -10.46
C LEU A 165 -5.39 12.21 -9.87
N LYS A 166 -6.19 13.28 -9.97
CA LYS A 166 -7.60 13.24 -9.57
C LYS A 166 -8.37 12.15 -10.30
N SER A 167 -8.16 12.01 -11.61
CA SER A 167 -8.80 10.95 -12.42
C SER A 167 -8.37 9.55 -11.96
N ILE A 168 -7.08 9.35 -11.70
CA ILE A 168 -6.54 8.08 -11.22
C ILE A 168 -7.10 7.74 -9.83
N LYS A 169 -7.04 8.68 -8.88
CA LYS A 169 -7.53 8.51 -7.51
C LYS A 169 -9.03 8.27 -7.44
N GLN A 170 -9.82 8.90 -8.31
CA GLN A 170 -11.25 8.60 -8.42
C GLN A 170 -11.53 7.15 -8.82
N GLN A 171 -10.67 6.55 -9.65
CA GLN A 171 -10.81 5.17 -10.08
C GLN A 171 -10.17 4.18 -9.09
N ASN A 172 -9.06 4.57 -8.47
CA ASN A 172 -8.28 3.77 -7.54
C ASN A 172 -7.80 4.64 -6.35
N PRO A 173 -8.67 4.91 -5.37
CA PRO A 173 -8.34 5.77 -4.24
C PRO A 173 -7.26 5.15 -3.32
N ASP A 174 -7.07 3.83 -3.35
CA ASP A 174 -6.01 3.14 -2.60
C ASP A 174 -4.61 3.28 -3.22
N MET A 175 -4.50 3.71 -4.48
CA MET A 175 -3.22 3.80 -5.18
C MET A 175 -2.29 4.79 -4.50
N ILE A 176 -1.08 4.39 -4.15
CA ILE A 176 -0.11 5.22 -3.43
C ILE A 176 0.91 5.77 -4.42
N PHE A 177 1.13 7.08 -4.40
CA PHE A 177 2.23 7.70 -5.14
C PHE A 177 3.38 8.03 -4.20
N VAL A 178 4.59 7.61 -4.57
CA VAL A 178 5.82 7.94 -3.87
C VAL A 178 6.72 8.72 -4.82
N TYR A 179 6.88 10.00 -4.55
CA TYR A 179 7.71 10.90 -5.34
C TYR A 179 9.11 10.96 -4.73
N ILE A 180 10.09 10.45 -5.45
CA ILE A 180 11.50 10.52 -5.05
C ILE A 180 12.16 11.63 -5.87
N THR A 181 12.63 12.67 -5.21
CA THR A 181 13.18 13.86 -5.88
C THR A 181 14.31 14.50 -5.08
N SER A 182 15.07 15.40 -5.70
CA SER A 182 16.08 16.17 -4.98
C SER A 182 15.45 17.16 -3.98
N THR A 183 16.09 17.40 -2.82
CA THR A 183 15.61 18.36 -1.80
C THR A 183 15.19 19.74 -2.37
N PRO A 184 15.94 20.36 -3.31
CA PRO A 184 15.54 21.66 -3.89
C PRO A 184 14.24 21.62 -4.70
N ARG A 185 13.86 20.45 -5.21
CA ARG A 185 12.67 20.25 -6.07
C ARG A 185 11.47 19.69 -5.32
N ALA A 186 11.66 19.16 -4.11
CA ALA A 186 10.59 18.64 -3.27
C ALA A 186 9.35 19.57 -3.14
N PRO A 187 9.50 20.92 -3.00
CA PRO A 187 8.35 21.81 -2.93
C PRO A 187 7.39 21.73 -4.13
N MET A 188 7.88 21.34 -5.32
CA MET A 188 7.10 21.24 -6.55
C MET A 188 6.11 20.06 -6.50
N TYR A 189 6.48 19.00 -5.78
CA TYR A 189 5.67 17.77 -5.64
C TYR A 189 4.62 17.88 -4.53
N VAL A 190 4.72 18.86 -3.62
CA VAL A 190 3.76 19.05 -2.51
C VAL A 190 2.34 19.26 -3.01
N LYS A 191 2.17 20.00 -4.12
CA LYS A 191 0.87 20.21 -4.77
C LYS A 191 0.26 18.90 -5.30
N LEU A 192 1.10 17.94 -5.72
CA LEU A 192 0.64 16.65 -6.22
C LEU A 192 0.11 15.77 -5.10
N THR A 193 0.67 15.89 -3.88
CA THR A 193 0.19 15.17 -2.69
C THR A 193 -1.04 15.81 -2.04
N SER A 194 -1.48 16.98 -2.48
CA SER A 194 -2.70 17.63 -1.95
C SER A 194 -3.97 17.22 -2.68
N VAL A 195 -3.89 16.31 -3.65
CA VAL A 195 -5.06 15.74 -4.33
C VAL A 195 -5.87 14.91 -3.32
N ALA A 196 -7.20 14.95 -3.40
CA ALA A 196 -8.05 14.12 -2.55
C ALA A 196 -7.70 12.63 -2.70
N ASP A 197 -7.80 11.87 -1.60
CA ASP A 197 -7.37 10.46 -1.51
C ASP A 197 -5.84 10.23 -1.64
N SER A 198 -5.03 11.26 -1.36
CA SER A 198 -3.55 11.20 -1.37
C SER A 198 -2.93 11.16 0.03
N GLN A 199 -3.69 10.81 1.07
CA GLN A 199 -3.23 10.79 2.47
C GLN A 199 -2.07 9.82 2.72
N ASN A 200 -1.89 8.82 1.86
CA ASN A 200 -0.78 7.86 1.93
C ASN A 200 0.35 8.19 0.94
N ASP A 201 0.19 9.20 0.09
CA ASP A 201 1.22 9.59 -0.87
C ASP A 201 2.39 10.23 -0.13
N ARG A 202 3.60 10.01 -0.63
CA ARG A 202 4.84 10.40 0.06
C ARG A 202 5.78 11.14 -0.87
N ILE A 203 6.53 12.08 -0.30
CA ILE A 203 7.67 12.71 -0.96
C ILE A 203 8.91 12.30 -0.18
N ILE A 204 9.84 11.65 -0.86
CA ILE A 204 11.15 11.24 -0.35
C ILE A 204 12.16 12.16 -1.02
N ALA A 205 12.86 12.96 -0.23
CA ALA A 205 13.75 14.00 -0.73
C ALA A 205 15.15 13.91 -0.08
N PRO A 206 15.94 12.88 -0.44
CA PRO A 206 17.18 12.59 0.25
C PRO A 206 18.20 13.71 0.04
N HIS A 207 18.97 14.01 1.09
CA HIS A 207 20.00 15.05 1.06
C HIS A 207 21.19 14.69 0.18
N VAL A 208 21.45 13.39 0.02
CA VAL A 208 22.47 12.83 -0.87
C VAL A 208 21.77 11.92 -1.86
N ASN A 209 22.20 11.91 -3.12
CA ASN A 209 21.69 11.00 -4.16
C ASN A 209 22.16 9.56 -3.90
N SER A 210 21.85 9.01 -2.74
CA SER A 210 22.15 7.64 -2.34
C SER A 210 20.86 6.82 -2.38
N TYR A 211 20.81 5.85 -3.28
CA TYR A 211 19.66 4.95 -3.40
C TYR A 211 19.45 4.10 -2.13
N HIS A 212 20.50 3.84 -1.34
CA HIS A 212 20.35 3.12 -0.06
C HIS A 212 19.50 3.89 0.95
N GLN A 213 19.63 5.22 1.02
CA GLN A 213 18.79 6.03 1.90
C GLN A 213 17.33 5.97 1.45
N ILE A 214 17.10 6.06 0.14
CA ILE A 214 15.76 5.95 -0.45
C ILE A 214 15.15 4.60 -0.08
N LEU A 215 15.90 3.50 -0.23
CA LEU A 215 15.42 2.17 0.11
C LEU A 215 15.05 2.04 1.60
N GLN A 216 15.84 2.65 2.51
CA GLN A 216 15.50 2.70 3.94
C GLN A 216 14.19 3.45 4.20
N GLU A 217 13.96 4.59 3.53
CA GLU A 217 12.70 5.34 3.65
C GLU A 217 11.51 4.58 3.02
N LEU A 218 11.78 3.66 2.10
CA LEU A 218 10.79 2.77 1.49
C LEU A 218 10.53 1.49 2.30
N ASP A 219 11.28 1.20 3.37
CA ASP A 219 11.05 -0.01 4.19
C ASP A 219 9.65 -0.01 4.84
N ASP A 220 9.09 1.18 5.08
CA ASP A 220 7.70 1.36 5.51
C ASP A 220 6.68 0.77 4.53
N LEU A 221 7.04 0.62 3.24
CA LEU A 221 6.17 0.00 2.25
C LEU A 221 5.91 -1.47 2.58
N HIS A 222 6.81 -2.13 3.32
CA HIS A 222 6.63 -3.52 3.76
C HIS A 222 5.37 -3.71 4.61
N PHE A 223 4.97 -2.66 5.34
CA PHE A 223 3.83 -2.69 6.24
C PHE A 223 2.56 -2.11 5.61
N ASN A 224 2.53 -1.95 4.29
CA ASN A 224 1.33 -1.52 3.62
C ASN A 224 0.32 -2.67 3.53
N PRO A 225 -0.89 -2.50 4.09
CA PRO A 225 -1.91 -3.52 4.00
C PRO A 225 -2.34 -3.71 2.54
N ILE A 226 -2.72 -4.93 2.19
CA ILE A 226 -3.32 -5.35 0.93
C ILE A 226 -4.66 -4.63 0.74
N ALA A 227 -4.78 -3.86 -0.34
CA ALA A 227 -6.00 -3.12 -0.64
C ALA A 227 -7.12 -4.06 -1.13
N ILE A 228 -8.25 -3.99 -0.44
CA ILE A 228 -9.50 -4.63 -0.85
C ILE A 228 -10.33 -3.60 -1.59
N LYS A 229 -10.59 -3.88 -2.87
CA LYS A 229 -11.33 -3.01 -3.77
C LYS A 229 -12.49 -3.75 -4.44
N PRO A 230 -13.62 -3.08 -4.73
CA PRO A 230 -14.71 -3.64 -5.51
C PRO A 230 -14.25 -4.10 -6.91
N LEU A 231 -14.87 -5.16 -7.44
CA LEU A 231 -14.53 -5.79 -8.72
C LEU A 231 -14.51 -4.83 -9.93
N SER A 232 -15.42 -3.86 -10.00
CA SER A 232 -15.40 -2.85 -11.06
C SER A 232 -16.10 -1.57 -10.62
N CYS A 233 -15.38 -0.45 -10.69
CA CYS A 233 -15.92 0.90 -10.47
C CYS A 233 -16.17 1.67 -11.77
N MET A 234 -16.14 0.99 -12.93
CA MET A 234 -16.14 1.65 -14.24
C MET A 234 -17.54 2.02 -14.76
N ASN A 235 -18.61 1.41 -14.25
CA ASN A 235 -19.97 1.67 -14.73
C ASN A 235 -20.90 2.06 -13.56
N GLU A 236 -21.59 3.20 -13.72
CA GLU A 236 -22.55 3.79 -12.76
C GLU A 236 -23.78 2.92 -12.49
N THR A 237 -23.91 1.77 -13.14
CA THR A 237 -24.94 0.79 -12.82
C THR A 237 -24.58 0.11 -11.51
N ARG A 238 -25.03 0.73 -10.40
CA ARG A 238 -25.49 0.22 -9.08
C ARG A 238 -25.30 -1.28 -8.73
N ASN A 239 -24.25 -1.91 -9.21
CA ASN A 239 -24.03 -3.33 -9.03
C ASN A 239 -23.28 -3.47 -7.72
N LYS A 240 -24.07 -3.49 -6.64
CA LYS A 240 -23.68 -4.14 -5.39
C LYS A 240 -23.26 -5.56 -5.75
N ARG A 241 -21.98 -5.77 -6.01
CA ARG A 241 -21.42 -7.11 -6.07
C ARG A 241 -20.77 -7.34 -4.74
N ASN A 242 -21.25 -8.37 -4.06
CA ASN A 242 -20.50 -8.92 -2.95
C ASN A 242 -19.15 -9.34 -3.51
N ILE A 243 -18.09 -8.97 -2.80
CA ILE A 243 -16.81 -9.61 -3.09
C ILE A 243 -16.87 -10.98 -2.47
N ASP A 244 -16.47 -11.98 -3.23
CA ASP A 244 -16.28 -13.34 -2.76
C ASP A 244 -14.94 -13.80 -3.29
N LYS A 245 -13.98 -14.00 -2.40
CA LYS A 245 -12.61 -14.30 -2.79
C LYS A 245 -11.92 -15.26 -1.85
N GLN A 246 -11.07 -16.09 -2.41
CA GLN A 246 -10.22 -17.01 -1.67
C GLN A 246 -8.81 -16.46 -1.53
N ASP A 247 -8.21 -16.71 -0.37
CA ASP A 247 -6.81 -16.38 -0.10
C ASP A 247 -6.25 -17.40 0.91
N TYR A 248 -4.93 -17.33 1.07
CA TYR A 248 -4.14 -18.26 1.84
C TYR A 248 -3.24 -17.51 2.79
N VAL A 249 -3.15 -18.00 4.03
CA VAL A 249 -2.27 -17.45 5.06
C VAL A 249 -1.29 -18.52 5.53
N THR A 250 -0.01 -18.17 5.52
CA THR A 250 1.08 -19.02 5.98
C THR A 250 1.18 -18.98 7.51
N PRO A 251 1.40 -20.10 8.21
CA PRO A 251 1.71 -20.12 9.64
C PRO A 251 2.89 -19.21 10.00
N GLY A 252 2.78 -18.49 11.12
CA GLY A 252 3.77 -17.47 11.52
C GLY A 252 3.66 -16.13 10.77
N ALA A 253 2.81 -16.05 9.74
CA ALA A 253 2.56 -14.83 9.00
C ALA A 253 1.13 -14.28 9.23
N VAL A 254 0.95 -13.00 8.91
CA VAL A 254 -0.34 -12.31 8.90
C VAL A 254 -0.61 -11.74 7.53
N ASN A 255 -1.80 -12.05 7.01
CA ASN A 255 -2.35 -11.29 5.89
C ASN A 255 -3.02 -10.04 6.43
N PHE A 256 -2.48 -8.88 6.06
CA PHE A 256 -2.96 -7.59 6.53
C PHE A 256 -3.66 -6.84 5.41
N TYR A 257 -4.96 -6.56 5.57
CA TYR A 257 -5.81 -5.94 4.56
C TYR A 257 -6.32 -4.56 4.98
N ARG A 258 -6.69 -3.75 3.99
CA ARG A 258 -7.35 -2.45 4.16
C ARG A 258 -8.50 -2.28 3.17
N ILE A 259 -9.61 -1.72 3.66
CA ILE A 259 -10.69 -1.18 2.81
C ILE A 259 -10.64 0.35 2.89
N HIS A 260 -10.50 1.01 1.74
CA HIS A 260 -10.47 2.46 1.67
C HIS A 260 -11.78 3.12 2.10
N PRO A 261 -11.74 4.27 2.80
CA PRO A 261 -12.92 5.05 3.16
C PRO A 261 -13.86 5.35 2.00
N GLN A 262 -13.31 5.61 0.81
CA GLN A 262 -14.08 5.92 -0.39
C GLN A 262 -15.05 4.79 -0.79
N TYR A 263 -14.71 3.54 -0.50
CA TYR A 263 -15.59 2.39 -0.77
C TYR A 263 -16.68 2.19 0.30
N LEU A 264 -16.56 2.91 1.40
CA LEU A 264 -17.48 2.92 2.53
C LEU A 264 -18.42 4.13 2.49
N CYS A 265 -18.05 5.16 1.71
CA CYS A 265 -18.90 6.31 1.44
C CYS A 265 -20.23 5.81 0.83
N GLN A 266 -21.36 6.40 1.25
CA GLN A 266 -22.72 6.05 0.81
C GLN A 266 -23.29 4.74 1.38
N VAL A 267 -22.54 3.98 2.19
CA VAL A 267 -23.08 2.83 2.92
C VAL A 267 -24.02 3.31 4.02
N SER A 268 -25.32 3.25 3.76
CA SER A 268 -26.36 3.82 4.62
C SER A 268 -26.66 3.02 5.89
N LYS A 269 -26.26 1.74 5.97
CA LYS A 269 -26.61 0.84 7.08
C LYS A 269 -25.39 0.16 7.70
N ALA A 270 -24.81 -0.81 7.00
CA ALA A 270 -23.67 -1.56 7.49
C ALA A 270 -22.94 -2.25 6.32
N ILE A 271 -21.65 -2.48 6.51
CA ILE A 271 -20.85 -3.44 5.73
C ILE A 271 -20.73 -4.73 6.57
N VAL A 272 -20.79 -5.87 5.89
CA VAL A 272 -20.62 -7.19 6.53
C VAL A 272 -19.43 -7.88 5.88
N ILE A 273 -18.48 -8.31 6.71
CA ILE A 273 -17.30 -9.06 6.31
C ILE A 273 -17.41 -10.45 6.92
N ARG A 274 -17.52 -11.48 6.09
CA ARG A 274 -17.59 -12.89 6.50
C ARG A 274 -16.30 -13.58 6.10
N ILE A 275 -15.78 -14.40 7.00
CA ILE A 275 -14.55 -15.17 6.77
C ILE A 275 -14.88 -16.63 7.06
N LEU A 276 -14.77 -17.47 6.03
CA LEU A 276 -15.05 -18.89 6.07
C LEU A 276 -13.73 -19.67 5.98
N ASN A 277 -13.46 -20.46 7.01
CA ASN A 277 -12.30 -21.35 7.04
C ASN A 277 -12.59 -22.62 6.20
N LYS A 278 -11.65 -23.03 5.33
CA LYS A 278 -11.83 -24.17 4.42
C LYS A 278 -11.24 -25.49 4.92
N ASN A 279 -11.11 -25.65 6.24
CA ASN A 279 -10.66 -26.90 6.90
C ASN A 279 -9.16 -27.21 6.69
N TYR A 280 -8.32 -26.20 6.51
CA TYR A 280 -6.87 -26.38 6.31
C TYR A 280 -6.08 -26.20 7.60
N GLY A 281 -6.78 -25.87 8.68
CA GLY A 281 -6.21 -25.45 9.95
C GLY A 281 -7.17 -24.54 10.71
N THR A 282 -6.72 -23.93 11.80
CA THR A 282 -7.47 -22.92 12.55
C THR A 282 -6.92 -21.52 12.24
N LEU A 283 -7.81 -20.54 12.21
CA LEU A 283 -7.48 -19.15 11.90
C LEU A 283 -7.87 -18.25 13.06
N ALA A 284 -7.33 -17.03 13.07
CA ALA A 284 -7.92 -15.93 13.80
C ALA A 284 -7.97 -14.70 12.92
N ALA A 285 -9.06 -13.94 13.03
CA ALA A 285 -9.22 -12.69 12.31
C ALA A 285 -9.54 -11.56 13.28
N CYS A 286 -8.94 -10.40 13.04
CA CYS A 286 -9.10 -9.20 13.84
C CYS A 286 -9.44 -8.01 12.95
N ILE A 287 -10.40 -7.19 13.36
CA ILE A 287 -10.78 -5.97 12.64
C ILE A 287 -10.54 -4.72 13.48
N SER A 288 -10.07 -3.64 12.86
CA SER A 288 -9.77 -2.37 13.52
C SER A 288 -10.03 -1.16 12.62
N ARG A 289 -10.20 0.01 13.24
CA ARG A 289 -10.20 1.34 12.57
C ARG A 289 -8.85 2.06 12.70
N ASP A 290 -7.92 1.44 13.41
CA ASP A 290 -6.55 1.88 13.60
C ASP A 290 -5.58 0.89 12.92
N LYS A 291 -4.62 1.41 12.14
CA LYS A 291 -3.61 0.62 11.45
C LYS A 291 -2.74 -0.18 12.43
N THR A 292 -2.55 0.34 13.65
CA THR A 292 -1.61 -0.20 14.64
C THR A 292 -2.17 -1.39 15.42
N PHE A 293 -3.50 -1.51 15.55
CA PHE A 293 -4.17 -2.52 16.40
C PHE A 293 -3.73 -2.43 17.88
N ASN A 294 -3.84 -1.22 18.45
CA ASN A 294 -3.43 -0.93 19.83
C ASN A 294 -4.49 -1.29 20.89
N GLY A 295 -5.25 -2.36 20.72
CA GLY A 295 -6.15 -2.93 21.75
C GLY A 295 -7.65 -2.61 21.62
N ASN A 296 -8.06 -1.88 20.59
CA ASN A 296 -9.48 -1.61 20.28
C ASN A 296 -10.03 -2.50 19.15
N GLU A 297 -9.26 -3.48 18.70
CA GLU A 297 -9.65 -4.43 17.68
C GLU A 297 -10.67 -5.46 18.19
N GLN A 298 -11.49 -5.95 17.27
CA GLN A 298 -12.37 -7.09 17.53
C GLN A 298 -11.77 -8.33 16.89
N CYS A 299 -11.31 -9.26 17.72
CA CYS A 299 -10.69 -10.52 17.29
C CYS A 299 -11.61 -11.71 17.54
N GLN A 300 -11.63 -12.65 16.60
CA GLN A 300 -12.35 -13.92 16.73
C GLN A 300 -11.47 -15.05 16.19
N GLN A 301 -11.46 -16.18 16.90
CA GLN A 301 -10.91 -17.42 16.37
C GLN A 301 -11.93 -18.05 15.43
N ILE A 302 -11.44 -18.70 14.38
CA ILE A 302 -12.24 -19.38 13.37
C ILE A 302 -11.81 -20.85 13.37
N PRO A 303 -12.58 -21.72 14.03
CA PRO A 303 -12.36 -23.16 14.00
C PRO A 303 -12.47 -23.74 12.59
N LEU A 304 -12.16 -25.03 12.48
CA LEU A 304 -12.20 -25.77 11.24
C LEU A 304 -13.60 -25.77 10.63
N ASN A 305 -13.70 -25.40 9.35
CA ASN A 305 -14.96 -25.37 8.59
C ASN A 305 -16.05 -24.46 9.20
N GLU A 306 -15.67 -23.48 10.02
CA GLU A 306 -16.58 -22.49 10.57
C GLU A 306 -16.45 -21.14 9.84
N GLU A 307 -17.47 -20.30 10.02
CA GLU A 307 -17.47 -18.91 9.58
C GLU A 307 -17.63 -17.95 10.75
N ILE A 308 -17.02 -16.78 10.62
CA ILE A 308 -17.31 -15.62 11.48
C ILE A 308 -17.82 -14.46 10.64
N SER A 309 -18.46 -13.48 11.29
CA SER A 309 -18.86 -12.25 10.64
C SER A 309 -18.58 -11.02 11.48
N PHE A 310 -18.06 -9.98 10.83
CA PHE A 310 -17.92 -8.64 11.37
C PHE A 310 -18.95 -7.72 10.73
N LYS A 311 -19.80 -7.09 11.54
CA LYS A 311 -20.83 -6.16 11.09
C LYS A 311 -20.50 -4.75 11.56
N ILE A 312 -20.15 -3.87 10.63
CA ILE A 312 -19.74 -2.50 10.93
C ILE A 312 -20.86 -1.58 10.48
N ARG A 313 -21.56 -0.98 11.45
CA ARG A 313 -22.68 -0.07 11.18
C ARG A 313 -22.16 1.32 10.85
N TYR A 314 -22.79 1.96 9.87
CA TYR A 314 -22.49 3.33 9.43
C TYR A 314 -20.98 3.56 9.24
N PRO A 315 -20.31 2.76 8.40
CA PRO A 315 -18.84 2.74 8.31
C PRO A 315 -18.24 4.09 7.85
N CYS A 316 -19.06 4.90 7.17
CA CYS A 316 -18.72 6.27 6.81
C CYS A 316 -19.99 7.12 6.57
N PRO A 317 -20.34 8.09 7.44
CA PRO A 317 -21.52 8.92 7.26
C PRO A 317 -21.30 9.98 6.15
N SER A 318 -22.27 10.13 5.25
CA SER A 318 -22.18 10.90 3.98
C SER A 318 -21.98 12.42 4.07
N ARG A 319 -21.78 12.98 5.27
CA ARG A 319 -21.60 14.43 5.49
C ARG A 319 -20.29 14.68 6.20
N ILE A 320 -19.20 14.53 5.45
CA ILE A 320 -17.88 14.90 5.93
C ILE A 320 -17.47 16.18 5.21
N LEU A 321 -17.32 17.24 6.00
CA LEU A 321 -16.57 18.42 5.57
C LEU A 321 -15.11 17.99 5.67
N TYR A 322 -14.39 18.02 4.55
CA TYR A 322 -12.96 17.70 4.54
C TYR A 322 -12.24 18.59 5.55
N SER A 323 -11.52 17.96 6.48
CA SER A 323 -10.37 18.57 7.14
C SER A 323 -9.17 18.48 6.20
N GLU A 324 -8.11 19.23 6.51
CA GLU A 324 -6.84 19.29 5.79
C GLU A 324 -6.45 17.93 5.16
N HIS A 325 -6.05 17.96 3.88
CA HIS A 325 -5.80 16.80 2.99
C HIS A 325 -4.81 15.75 3.53
N GLN A 326 -4.21 15.99 4.70
CA GLN A 326 -3.20 15.14 5.32
C GLN A 326 -3.79 14.03 6.22
N ASN A 327 -5.02 14.18 6.72
CA ASN A 327 -5.58 13.22 7.69
C ASN A 327 -6.95 12.67 7.27
N TRP A 328 -7.18 11.39 7.58
CA TRP A 328 -8.51 10.78 7.47
C TRP A 328 -9.48 11.45 8.43
N ASN A 329 -10.71 11.67 7.98
CA ASN A 329 -11.76 12.11 8.88
C ASN A 329 -11.99 11.03 9.95
N GLU A 330 -12.08 11.44 11.22
CA GLU A 330 -12.23 10.50 12.33
C GLU A 330 -13.47 9.62 12.21
N ARG A 331 -14.54 10.14 11.60
CA ARG A 331 -15.80 9.41 11.38
C ARG A 331 -15.77 8.50 10.14
N CYS A 332 -14.71 8.55 9.35
CA CYS A 332 -14.55 7.79 8.11
C CYS A 332 -13.08 7.41 7.87
N LYS A 333 -12.52 6.71 8.85
CA LYS A 333 -11.20 6.07 8.73
C LYS A 333 -11.28 4.83 7.83
N PRO A 334 -10.14 4.28 7.39
CA PRO A 334 -10.13 2.97 6.73
C PRO A 334 -10.61 1.85 7.66
N ILE A 335 -10.98 0.71 7.10
CA ILE A 335 -11.14 -0.54 7.86
C ILE A 335 -9.88 -1.37 7.64
N TYR A 336 -9.31 -1.87 8.72
CA TYR A 336 -8.15 -2.75 8.70
C TYR A 336 -8.56 -4.14 9.16
N LEU A 337 -8.06 -5.18 8.50
CA LEU A 337 -8.34 -6.58 8.82
C LEU A 337 -7.02 -7.36 8.86
N ARG A 338 -6.78 -8.11 9.94
CA ARG A 338 -5.65 -9.04 10.04
C ARG A 338 -6.19 -10.46 10.09
N ILE A 339 -5.67 -11.34 9.24
CA ILE A 339 -5.96 -12.77 9.28
C ILE A 339 -4.65 -13.50 9.55
N SER A 340 -4.66 -14.35 10.56
CA SER A 340 -3.50 -15.11 11.03
C SER A 340 -3.83 -16.60 11.06
N ALA A 341 -2.85 -17.41 10.69
CA ALA A 341 -2.88 -18.85 10.93
C ALA A 341 -2.57 -19.13 12.41
N LYS A 342 -3.33 -20.04 13.03
CA LYS A 342 -3.08 -20.50 14.41
C LYS A 342 -2.51 -21.91 14.43
N GLN A 343 -3.08 -22.82 13.65
CA GLN A 343 -2.59 -24.18 13.51
C GLN A 343 -2.86 -24.66 12.10
N SER A 344 -1.86 -25.19 11.40
CA SER A 344 -2.03 -25.77 10.06
C SER A 344 -2.13 -27.29 10.11
N LEU A 345 -2.94 -27.86 9.22
CA LEU A 345 -3.03 -29.30 8.96
C LEU A 345 -2.13 -29.75 7.80
N SER A 346 -1.40 -28.83 7.15
CA SER A 346 -0.50 -29.12 6.03
C SER A 346 -1.19 -29.78 4.83
N LEU A 347 -2.34 -29.24 4.44
CA LEU A 347 -3.22 -29.78 3.38
C LEU A 347 -3.17 -28.99 2.07
N CYS A 348 -2.41 -27.89 2.01
CA CYS A 348 -2.39 -27.01 0.85
C CYS A 348 -1.68 -27.71 -0.32
N THR A 349 -2.40 -27.88 -1.43
CA THR A 349 -1.89 -28.55 -2.64
C THR A 349 -2.20 -27.79 -3.92
N GLU A 350 -2.97 -26.70 -3.81
CA GLU A 350 -3.33 -25.83 -4.91
C GLU A 350 -2.16 -24.98 -5.40
N ASN A 351 -2.24 -24.50 -6.65
CA ASN A 351 -1.20 -23.67 -7.25
C ASN A 351 -1.05 -22.32 -6.57
N GLU A 352 -2.09 -21.85 -5.88
CA GLU A 352 -2.07 -20.58 -5.16
C GLU A 352 -1.36 -20.68 -3.80
N CYS A 353 -1.15 -21.89 -3.29
CA CYS A 353 -0.39 -22.16 -2.06
C CYS A 353 1.09 -21.83 -2.28
N ARG A 354 1.67 -20.99 -1.42
CA ARG A 354 3.12 -20.78 -1.36
C ARG A 354 3.81 -21.97 -0.71
N THR A 355 3.17 -22.54 0.31
CA THR A 355 3.69 -23.70 1.06
C THR A 355 2.60 -24.73 1.33
N PRO A 356 2.94 -26.01 1.55
CA PRO A 356 1.96 -27.02 1.95
C PRO A 356 1.24 -26.70 3.27
N HIS A 357 1.82 -25.83 4.10
CA HIS A 357 1.28 -25.42 5.39
C HIS A 357 0.29 -24.26 5.31
N ASP A 358 0.09 -23.67 4.14
CA ASP A 358 -0.81 -22.53 4.01
C ASP A 358 -2.27 -22.93 4.32
N ILE A 359 -2.98 -22.04 5.01
CA ILE A 359 -4.37 -22.25 5.41
C ILE A 359 -5.26 -21.46 4.48
N ARG A 360 -6.15 -22.16 3.77
CA ARG A 360 -7.13 -21.58 2.86
C ARG A 360 -8.33 -21.00 3.60
N PHE A 361 -8.75 -19.81 3.20
CA PHE A 361 -10.00 -19.22 3.63
C PHE A 361 -10.70 -18.49 2.49
N GLN A 362 -11.98 -18.22 2.68
CA GLN A 362 -12.81 -17.45 1.77
C GLN A 362 -13.32 -16.21 2.52
N MET A 363 -13.12 -15.03 1.92
CA MET A 363 -13.58 -13.76 2.45
C MET A 363 -14.72 -13.24 1.56
N ILE A 364 -15.85 -12.97 2.20
CA ILE A 364 -17.05 -12.44 1.55
C ILE A 364 -17.34 -11.06 2.14
N ILE A 365 -17.44 -10.03 1.30
CA ILE A 365 -17.72 -8.66 1.72
C ILE A 365 -18.96 -8.15 0.99
N GLU A 366 -19.97 -7.78 1.76
CA GLU A 366 -21.26 -7.31 1.26
C GLU A 366 -21.39 -5.79 1.37
N GLU A 367 -22.10 -5.15 0.44
CA GLU A 367 -22.47 -3.72 0.50
C GLU A 367 -21.28 -2.73 0.43
N MET A 368 -20.22 -3.06 -0.33
CA MET A 368 -19.23 -2.04 -0.75
C MET A 368 -19.70 -1.27 -1.98
N HIS A 369 -19.36 0.01 -2.04
CA HIS A 369 -19.80 0.92 -3.10
C HIS A 369 -18.60 1.52 -3.85
N CYS A 370 -18.80 1.78 -5.14
CA CYS A 370 -17.93 2.66 -5.90
C CYS A 370 -18.60 4.05 -5.97
N SER A 371 -17.91 5.09 -5.52
CA SER A 371 -18.34 6.46 -5.78
C SER A 371 -17.97 6.83 -7.23
N SER A 372 -18.93 7.08 -8.12
CA SER A 372 -18.61 7.72 -9.41
C SER A 372 -18.40 9.22 -9.19
N GLY A 373 -17.35 9.78 -9.80
CA GLY A 373 -16.80 11.12 -9.52
C GLY A 373 -17.70 12.33 -9.80
N LYS A 374 -18.98 12.14 -10.18
CA LYS A 374 -19.91 13.26 -10.42
C LYS A 374 -20.66 13.72 -9.18
N TYR A 375 -20.93 12.81 -8.25
CA TYR A 375 -21.64 13.14 -7.01
C TYR A 375 -21.14 12.25 -5.88
N ASN A 376 -20.52 12.89 -4.90
CA ASN A 376 -20.10 12.30 -3.63
C ASN A 376 -18.81 11.47 -3.69
N MET A 377 -17.66 12.17 -3.72
CA MET A 377 -16.66 11.80 -2.72
C MET A 377 -17.31 12.00 -1.34
N CYS A 378 -16.73 11.49 -0.27
CA CYS A 378 -17.14 11.95 1.06
C CYS A 378 -16.99 13.50 1.26
N SER A 379 -16.57 14.26 0.23
CA SER A 379 -16.81 15.71 0.11
C SER A 379 -18.30 16.01 0.11
N GLY A 380 -18.75 16.66 1.18
CA GLY A 380 -19.69 17.74 0.95
C GLY A 380 -19.02 18.73 -0.01
N ASN A 381 -19.60 18.93 -1.20
CA ASN A 381 -19.43 20.22 -1.85
C ASN A 381 -19.91 21.23 -0.81
N VAL A 382 -18.98 22.01 -0.27
CA VAL A 382 -19.33 23.27 0.37
C VAL A 382 -19.86 24.12 -0.77
N LEU A 383 -21.15 23.96 -1.08
CA LEU A 383 -21.95 25.11 -1.45
C LEU A 383 -21.83 26.01 -0.24
N SER A 384 -20.78 26.85 -0.25
CA SER A 384 -20.68 28.00 0.61
C SER A 384 -22.05 28.61 0.55
N SER A 385 -22.75 28.56 1.67
CA SER A 385 -24.05 29.18 1.83
C SER A 385 -23.82 30.68 1.68
N SER A 386 -23.77 31.14 0.43
CA SER A 386 -23.91 32.53 0.03
C SER A 386 -25.25 33.07 0.52
N ILE A 387 -26.20 32.18 0.86
CA ILE A 387 -27.45 32.50 1.57
C ILE A 387 -27.17 32.97 3.01
N ASN A 388 -26.26 32.35 3.76
CA ASN A 388 -25.94 32.78 5.12
C ASN A 388 -25.15 34.10 5.15
N TYR A 389 -24.28 34.33 4.17
CA TYR A 389 -23.58 35.61 4.04
C TYR A 389 -24.53 36.72 3.58
N LEU A 390 -25.44 36.44 2.65
CA LEU A 390 -26.47 37.38 2.20
C LEU A 390 -27.44 37.73 3.35
N LEU A 391 -27.86 36.75 4.17
CA LEU A 391 -28.70 37.00 5.35
C LEU A 391 -27.99 37.83 6.43
N LEU A 392 -26.68 37.63 6.62
CA LEU A 392 -25.87 38.45 7.51
C LEU A 392 -25.73 39.88 7.00
N VAL A 393 -25.48 40.07 5.71
CA VAL A 393 -25.42 41.40 5.08
C VAL A 393 -26.78 42.09 5.13
N ILE A 394 -27.87 41.37 4.87
CA ILE A 394 -29.23 41.91 4.96
C ILE A 394 -29.56 42.32 6.41
N SER A 395 -29.20 41.51 7.42
CA SER A 395 -29.47 41.88 8.82
C SER A 395 -28.64 43.08 9.28
N LEU A 396 -27.41 43.23 8.77
CA LEU A 396 -26.56 44.39 9.03
C LEU A 396 -27.11 45.65 8.38
N VAL A 397 -27.58 45.57 7.13
CA VAL A 397 -28.21 46.70 6.42
C VAL A 397 -29.52 47.10 7.10
N ILE A 398 -30.36 46.15 7.50
CA ILE A 398 -31.61 46.44 8.23
C ILE A 398 -31.31 47.13 9.56
N ASN A 399 -30.33 46.66 10.34
CA ASN A 399 -29.97 47.31 11.60
C ASN A 399 -29.42 48.73 11.40
N ILE A 400 -28.63 48.98 10.35
CA ILE A 400 -28.14 50.32 10.04
C ILE A 400 -29.30 51.25 9.63
N CYS A 401 -30.30 50.76 8.90
CA CYS A 401 -31.46 51.56 8.50
C CYS A 401 -32.46 51.82 9.63
N ILE A 402 -32.49 51.01 10.70
CA ILE A 402 -33.38 51.23 11.86
C ILE A 402 -32.77 52.22 12.86
N PHE A 403 -31.43 52.34 12.90
CA PHE A 403 -30.71 53.22 13.83
C PHE A 403 -30.25 54.56 13.21
N ARG A 404 -30.79 54.93 12.05
CA ARG A 404 -30.66 56.25 11.41
C ARG A 404 -32.03 56.86 11.23
#